data_AF-A0A7C8ZR50-F1
#
_entry.id   AF-A0A7C8ZR50-F1
#
_cell.length_a   1.000
_cell.length_b   1.000
_cell.length_c   1.000
_cell.angle_alpha   90.00
_cell.angle_beta   90.00
_cell.angle_gamma   90.00
#
_symmetry.space_group_name_H-M   'P 1'
#
loop_
_entity.id
_entity.type
_entity.pdbx_description
1 polymer ?
#
loop_
_entity_poly.entity_id
_entity_poly.type
_entity_poly.pdbx_seq_one_letter_code
_entity_poly.pdbx_strand_id
1 'polypeptide(L)'
;PFGSVYAIDDPITEGPEPNSKVIGNAQGLYVSSAKDVLSLVMYVDFEFTAGEFNGSSISVFSRNPVTQAINREVAVVGGRKKLRMAKGFALLKTHSLEPQ
;
A
#
# COMPACT_ATOMS: atom_id res chain seq x y z
N PRO A 1 16.55 -1.29 8.45
CA PRO A 1 17.58 -0.24 8.60
C PRO A 1 17.50 0.76 7.44
N PHE A 2 18.12 1.93 7.52
CA PHE A 2 18.17 2.84 6.35
C PHE A 2 18.76 2.13 5.13
N GLY A 3 18.11 2.24 3.98
CA GLY A 3 18.49 1.59 2.73
C GLY A 3 18.01 0.14 2.60
N SER A 4 17.38 -0.45 3.61
CA SER A 4 16.76 -1.77 3.49
C SER A 4 15.63 -1.76 2.47
N VAL A 5 15.62 -2.78 1.60
CA VAL A 5 14.59 -3.02 0.59
C VAL A 5 13.85 -4.29 0.96
N TYR A 6 12.52 -4.23 0.90
CA TYR A 6 11.62 -5.34 1.21
C TYR A 6 10.73 -5.59 0.00
N ALA A 7 10.68 -6.82 -0.46
CA ALA A 7 9.63 -7.28 -1.37
C ALA A 7 8.40 -7.67 -0.56
N ILE A 8 7.22 -7.35 -1.06
CA ILE A 8 5.94 -7.63 -0.39
C ILE A 8 4.95 -8.35 -1.30
N ASP A 9 4.07 -9.13 -0.68
CA ASP A 9 2.88 -9.74 -1.24
C ASP A 9 1.83 -9.82 -0.13
N ASP A 10 1.24 -8.66 0.19
CA ASP A 10 0.37 -8.51 1.35
C ASP A 10 -1.10 -8.63 0.94
N PRO A 11 -1.95 -9.37 1.68
CA PRO A 11 -3.37 -9.49 1.36
C PRO A 11 -4.12 -8.15 1.57
N ILE A 12 -5.05 -7.82 0.67
CA ILE A 12 -6.02 -6.74 0.86
C ILE A 12 -7.33 -7.36 1.32
N THR A 13 -7.85 -6.94 2.47
CA THR A 13 -9.10 -7.44 3.07
C THR A 13 -10.17 -6.36 3.18
N GLU A 14 -11.45 -6.75 3.32
CA GLU A 14 -12.56 -5.81 3.52
C GLU A 14 -12.53 -5.10 4.89
N GLY A 15 -11.86 -5.70 5.88
CA GLY A 15 -11.75 -5.20 7.25
C GLY A 15 -10.49 -5.71 7.97
N PRO A 16 -10.15 -5.16 9.15
CA PRO A 16 -8.94 -5.48 9.89
C PRO A 16 -8.96 -6.85 10.59
N GLU A 17 -10.12 -7.52 10.65
CA GLU A 17 -10.28 -8.79 11.36
C GLU A 17 -9.54 -9.94 10.65
N PRO A 18 -8.94 -10.90 11.40
CA PRO A 18 -8.14 -11.99 10.80
C PRO A 18 -8.90 -12.90 9.83
N ASN A 19 -10.24 -12.97 9.96
CA ASN A 19 -11.11 -13.76 9.10
C ASN A 19 -11.83 -12.91 8.03
N SER A 20 -11.43 -11.64 7.88
CA SER A 20 -12.00 -10.76 6.87
C SER A 20 -11.75 -11.30 5.47
N LYS A 21 -12.71 -11.08 4.58
CA LYS A 21 -12.64 -11.56 3.21
C LYS A 21 -11.49 -10.87 2.47
N VAL A 22 -10.61 -11.68 1.89
CA VAL A 22 -9.56 -11.22 0.98
C VAL A 22 -10.21 -10.80 -0.35
N ILE A 23 -9.86 -9.60 -0.82
CA ILE A 23 -10.37 -8.99 -2.05
C ILE A 23 -9.27 -8.62 -3.04
N GLY A 24 -8.00 -8.87 -2.70
CA GLY A 24 -6.87 -8.50 -3.52
C GLY A 24 -5.53 -8.77 -2.85
N ASN A 25 -4.47 -8.28 -3.47
CA ASN A 25 -3.13 -8.24 -2.90
C ASN A 25 -2.40 -6.93 -3.23
N ALA A 26 -1.43 -6.61 -2.39
CA ALA A 26 -0.51 -5.49 -2.55
C ALA A 26 0.89 -6.06 -2.79
N GLN A 27 1.36 -5.96 -4.03
CA GLN A 27 2.65 -6.49 -4.46
C GLN A 27 3.60 -5.36 -4.84
N GLY A 28 4.86 -5.47 -4.45
CA GLY A 28 5.86 -4.46 -4.79
C GLY A 28 6.98 -4.36 -3.77
N LEU A 29 7.42 -3.13 -3.53
CA LEU A 29 8.61 -2.81 -2.75
C LEU A 29 8.35 -1.75 -1.68
N TYR A 30 8.95 -1.96 -0.52
CA TYR A 30 9.24 -0.90 0.46
C TYR A 30 10.73 -0.62 0.54
N VAL A 31 11.09 0.66 0.61
CA VAL A 31 12.46 1.09 0.91
C VAL A 31 12.46 1.94 2.16
N SER A 32 13.22 1.54 3.17
CA SER A 32 13.48 2.39 4.34
C SER A 32 14.37 3.56 3.92
N SER A 33 13.78 4.74 3.75
CA SER A 33 14.39 5.85 3.01
C SER A 33 14.73 7.08 3.85
N ALA A 34 14.50 7.03 5.17
CA ALA A 34 14.83 8.12 6.09
C ALA A 34 15.77 7.64 7.19
N LYS A 35 16.70 8.51 7.59
CA LYS A 35 17.72 8.21 8.61
C LYS A 35 17.23 8.48 10.03
N ASP A 36 16.40 9.51 10.19
CA ASP A 36 16.01 10.03 11.51
C ASP A 36 14.63 9.54 11.98
N VAL A 37 13.79 9.11 11.04
CA VAL A 37 12.43 8.62 11.30
C VAL A 37 12.16 7.37 10.46
N LEU A 38 11.34 6.46 10.97
CA LEU A 38 10.90 5.32 10.17
C LEU A 38 9.95 5.83 9.08
N SER A 39 10.46 5.88 7.85
CA SER A 39 9.71 6.25 6.65
C SER A 39 10.03 5.27 5.53
N LEU A 40 8.97 4.81 4.86
CA LEU A 40 9.05 3.88 3.76
C LEU A 40 8.72 4.62 2.46
N VAL A 41 9.49 4.42 1.40
CA VAL A 41 8.98 4.68 0.05
C VAL A 41 8.28 3.42 -0.43
N MET A 42 7.02 3.58 -0.81
CA MET A 42 6.18 2.53 -1.37
C MET A 42 6.24 2.59 -2.88
N TYR A 43 6.60 1.49 -3.54
CA TYR A 43 6.29 1.25 -4.94
C TYR A 43 5.46 -0.02 -5.02
N VAL A 44 4.14 0.15 -5.02
CA VAL A 44 3.20 -0.95 -4.75
C VAL A 44 2.05 -0.92 -5.75
N ASP A 45 1.72 -2.09 -6.29
CA ASP A 45 0.52 -2.33 -7.09
C ASP A 45 -0.52 -3.04 -6.21
N PHE A 46 -1.71 -2.43 -6.12
CA PHE A 46 -2.84 -2.97 -5.38
C PHE A 46 -3.80 -3.59 -6.39
N GLU A 47 -3.74 -4.91 -6.57
CA GLU A 47 -4.64 -5.65 -7.47
C GLU A 47 -5.87 -6.13 -6.72
N PHE A 48 -7.04 -5.81 -7.27
CA PHE A 48 -8.31 -6.35 -6.80
C PHE A 48 -8.57 -7.69 -7.50
N THR A 49 -8.90 -8.73 -6.74
CA THR A 49 -9.21 -10.09 -7.24
C THR A 49 -10.68 -10.45 -7.04
N ALA A 50 -11.49 -9.53 -6.50
CA ALA A 50 -12.91 -9.70 -6.27
C ALA A 50 -13.71 -8.43 -6.64
N GLY A 51 -15.03 -8.57 -6.75
CA GLY A 51 -15.96 -7.45 -6.95
C GLY A 51 -15.85 -6.80 -8.33
N GLU A 52 -16.31 -5.55 -8.42
CA GLU A 52 -16.38 -4.80 -9.69
C GLU A 52 -15.01 -4.63 -10.36
N PHE A 53 -13.96 -4.46 -9.57
CA PHE A 53 -12.61 -4.18 -10.06
C PHE A 53 -11.76 -5.43 -10.24
N ASN A 54 -12.33 -6.64 -10.18
CA ASN A 54 -11.58 -7.89 -10.34
C ASN A 54 -10.64 -7.87 -11.56
N GLY A 55 -9.35 -8.12 -11.30
CA GLY A 55 -8.22 -8.08 -12.21
C GLY A 55 -7.68 -6.69 -12.51
N SER A 56 -8.26 -5.62 -11.98
CA SER A 56 -7.79 -4.24 -12.12
C SER A 56 -6.92 -3.86 -10.94
N SER A 57 -6.05 -2.87 -11.12
CA SER A 57 -5.18 -2.37 -10.04
C SER A 57 -5.02 -0.87 -10.06
N ILE A 58 -4.64 -0.31 -8.92
CA ILE A 58 -3.99 0.99 -8.81
C ILE A 58 -2.53 0.80 -8.42
N SER A 59 -1.66 1.70 -8.87
CA SER A 59 -0.26 1.70 -8.49
C SER A 59 0.07 2.99 -7.74
N VAL A 60 0.84 2.87 -6.66
CA VAL A 60 1.33 4.00 -5.87
C VAL A 60 2.84 4.09 -5.95
N PHE A 61 3.35 5.32 -5.96
CA PHE A 61 4.77 5.60 -5.75
C PHE A 61 4.90 6.83 -4.85
N SER A 62 5.20 6.63 -3.56
CA SER A 62 5.17 7.73 -2.58
C SER A 62 5.94 7.43 -1.30
N ARG A 63 6.35 8.49 -0.60
CA ARG A 63 6.86 8.42 0.77
C ARG A 63 5.70 8.17 1.74
N ASN A 64 5.92 7.32 2.72
CA ASN A 64 4.98 6.92 3.76
C ASN A 64 5.70 6.98 5.13
N PRO A 65 5.63 8.11 5.84
CA PRO A 65 6.20 8.27 7.16
C PRO A 65 5.36 7.52 8.21
N VAL A 66 5.60 6.21 8.38
CA VAL A 66 4.71 5.30 9.12
C VAL A 66 4.52 5.66 10.60
N THR A 67 5.40 6.47 11.20
CA THR A 67 5.26 6.96 12.58
C THR A 67 4.25 8.09 12.73
N GLN A 68 3.75 8.67 11.62
CA GLN A 68 2.67 9.66 11.66
C GLN A 68 1.32 8.96 11.88
N ALA A 69 0.56 9.44 12.87
CA ALA A 69 -0.60 8.74 13.41
C ALA A 69 -1.85 8.74 12.50
N ILE A 70 -2.03 9.76 11.64
CA ILE A 70 -3.22 9.89 10.78
C ILE A 70 -2.91 10.58 9.45
N ASN A 71 -3.72 10.28 8.43
CA ASN A 71 -3.79 10.98 7.14
C ASN A 71 -2.49 11.00 6.33
N ARG A 72 -1.77 9.87 6.28
CA ARG A 72 -0.59 9.74 5.42
C ARG A 72 -1.04 9.60 3.98
N GLU A 73 -0.85 10.65 3.20
CA GLU A 73 -1.23 10.67 1.79
C GLU A 73 -0.18 9.96 0.92
N VAL A 74 -0.64 9.09 0.01
CA VAL A 74 0.17 8.50 -1.05
C VAL A 74 -0.46 8.76 -2.41
N ALA A 75 0.36 9.10 -3.40
CA ALA A 75 -0.07 9.37 -4.76
C ALA A 75 -0.38 8.07 -5.51
N VAL A 76 -1.58 8.01 -6.10
CA VAL A 76 -1.91 7.03 -7.15
C VAL A 76 -1.35 7.57 -8.46
N VAL A 77 -0.35 6.87 -8.98
CA VAL A 77 0.42 7.28 -10.17
C VAL A 77 -0.05 6.59 -11.45
N GLY A 78 -0.92 5.59 -11.33
CA GLY A 78 -1.46 4.84 -12.45
C GLY A 78 -2.42 3.74 -12.02
N GLY A 79 -2.87 2.98 -13.02
CA GLY A 79 -3.68 1.78 -12.80
C GLY A 79 -3.85 0.97 -14.08
N ARG A 80 -4.34 -0.26 -13.92
CA ARG A 80 -4.54 -1.24 -15.00
C ARG A 80 -6.03 -1.53 -15.21
N LYS A 81 -6.38 -2.03 -16.40
CA LYS A 81 -7.73 -2.47 -16.81
C LYS A 81 -8.82 -1.41 -16.56
N LYS A 82 -9.81 -1.65 -15.69
CA LYS A 82 -10.91 -0.69 -15.44
C LYS A 82 -10.41 0.61 -14.81
N LEU A 83 -9.23 0.58 -14.21
CA LEU A 83 -8.57 1.71 -13.56
C LEU A 83 -7.43 2.28 -14.43
N ARG A 84 -7.46 2.04 -15.75
CA ARG A 84 -6.44 2.55 -16.68
C ARG A 84 -6.35 4.07 -16.59
N MET A 85 -5.12 4.59 -16.50
CA MET A 85 -4.82 6.01 -16.33
C MET A 85 -5.34 6.63 -15.02
N ALA A 86 -5.66 5.82 -14.00
CA ALA A 86 -6.05 6.34 -12.69
C ALA A 86 -4.98 7.30 -12.13
N LYS A 87 -5.44 8.45 -11.63
CA LYS A 87 -4.64 9.45 -10.92
C LYS A 87 -5.45 9.92 -9.72
N GLY A 88 -4.79 10.12 -8.60
CA GLY A 88 -5.43 10.54 -7.36
C GLY A 88 -4.52 10.30 -6.17
N PHE A 89 -5.12 10.07 -5.01
CA PHE A 89 -4.42 9.81 -3.77
C PHE A 89 -5.16 8.78 -2.91
N ALA A 90 -4.44 8.13 -2.01
CA ALA A 90 -5.00 7.33 -0.93
C ALA A 90 -4.52 7.87 0.41
N LEU A 91 -5.39 7.80 1.42
CA LEU A 91 -5.07 8.19 2.80
C LEU A 91 -4.87 6.93 3.63
N LEU A 92 -3.68 6.78 4.19
CA LEU A 92 -3.30 5.63 4.99
C LEU A 92 -3.40 5.95 6.47
N LYS A 93 -3.91 4.98 7.22
CA LYS A 93 -3.91 4.94 8.68
C LYS A 93 -3.47 3.55 9.13
N THR A 94 -2.49 3.48 10.03
CA THR A 94 -2.09 2.21 10.63
C THR A 94 -3.14 1.78 11.64
N HIS A 95 -3.70 0.58 11.48
CA HIS A 95 -4.65 0.01 12.45
C HIS A 95 -3.92 -0.60 13.65
N SER A 96 -2.91 -1.44 13.40
CA SER A 96 -2.01 -2.02 14.39
C SER A 96 -0.59 -2.06 13.82
N LEU A 97 0.42 -1.97 14.70
CA LEU A 97 1.83 -2.14 14.34
C LEU A 97 2.45 -3.05 15.39
N GLU A 98 2.69 -4.30 15.01
CA GLU A 98 3.39 -5.26 15.86
C GLU A 98 4.89 -5.17 15.57
N PRO A 99 5.75 -5.02 16.60
CA PRO A 99 7.19 -5.18 16.44
C PRO A 99 7.49 -6.60 15.95
N GLN A 100 8.27 -6.74 14.88
CA GLN A 100 8.90 -8.00 14.51
C GLN A 100 10.05 -8.33 15.47
#